data_AF-A0A2M7YEG9-F1
#
_entry.id   AF-A0A2M7YEG9-F1
#
_cell.length_a   1.000
_cell.length_b   1.000
_cell.length_c   1.000
_cell.angle_alpha   90.00
_cell.angle_beta   90.00
_cell.angle_gamma   90.00
#
_symmetry.space_group_name_H-M   'P 1'
#
loop_
_entity.id
_entity.type
_entity.pdbx_description
1 polymer ?
#
loop_
_entity_poly.entity_id
_entity_poly.type
_entity_poly.pdbx_seq_one_letter_code
_entity_poly.pdbx_strand_id
1 'polypeptide(L)' 'MNQQLKHLAAQIILAHNHPSGDPEPSEDDLEITKRLVESGKILGIEVVDHIIITKTGFISFKEKNLI' A
#
# COMPACT_ATOMS: atom_id res chain seq x y z
N MET A 1 -9.92 4.76 0.95
CA MET A 1 -11.17 4.00 0.71
C MET A 1 -12.28 4.80 0.01
N ASN A 2 -12.68 5.98 0.49
CA ASN A 2 -13.80 6.70 -0.14
C ASN A 2 -13.57 7.09 -1.60
N GLN A 3 -12.34 7.45 -1.97
CA GLN A 3 -12.03 7.76 -3.37
C GLN A 3 -12.16 6.51 -4.25
N GLN A 4 -11.70 5.36 -3.77
CA GLN A 4 -11.81 4.09 -4.49
C GLN A 4 -13.26 3.71 -4.78
N LEU A 5 -14.15 3.88 -3.80
CA LEU A 5 -15.59 3.66 -3.96
C LEU A 5 -16.19 4.59 -5.02
N LYS A 6 -15.83 5.88 -5.01
CA LYS A 6 -16.31 6.84 -6.03
C LYS A 6 -15.89 6.47 -7.45
N HIS A 7 -14.72 5.86 -7.60
CA HIS A 7 -14.20 5.44 -8.90
C HIS A 7 -14.58 4.00 -9.27
N LEU A 8 -15.41 3.32 -8.47
CA LEU A 8 -15.80 1.92 -8.66
C LEU A 8 -14.60 0.98 -8.86
N ALA A 9 -13.52 1.22 -8.11
CA ALA A 9 -12.30 0.44 -8.22
C ALA A 9 -12.53 -0.99 -7.69
N ALA A 10 -12.20 -2.00 -8.50
CA ALA A 10 -12.25 -3.40 -8.08
C ALA A 10 -11.10 -3.78 -7.13
N GLN A 11 -9.93 -3.17 -7.34
CA GLN A 11 -8.70 -3.44 -6.60
C GLN A 11 -7.86 -2.16 -6.55
N ILE A 12 -6.95 -2.06 -5.58
CA ILE A 12 -6.04 -0.92 -5.43
C ILE A 12 -4.60 -1.32 -5.13
N ILE A 13 -3.68 -0.45 -5.53
CA ILE A 13 -2.28 -0.44 -5.09
C ILE A 13 -2.05 0.88 -4.34
N LEU A 14 -1.34 0.80 -3.22
CA LEU A 14 -0.84 1.96 -2.50
C LEU A 14 0.57 2.26 -2.96
N ALA A 15 0.92 3.54 -3.07
CA ALA A 15 2.31 3.91 -3.31
C ALA A 15 2.63 5.27 -2.70
N HIS A 16 3.80 5.39 -2.10
CA HIS A 16 4.39 6.65 -1.69
C HIS A 16 5.90 6.64 -1.87
N ASN A 17 6.48 7.82 -1.80
CA ASN A 17 7.91 8.00 -1.94
C ASN A 17 8.59 8.15 -0.56
N HIS A 18 9.79 7.60 -0.43
CA HIS A 18 10.72 7.89 0.68
C HIS A 18 11.81 8.86 0.18
N PRO A 19 11.70 10.18 0.46
CA PRO A 19 12.71 11.16 0.03
C PRO A 19 14.10 10.92 0.64
N SER A 20 14.16 10.20 1.77
CA SER A 20 15.39 9.78 2.43
C SER A 20 16.28 8.90 1.54
N GLY A 21 15.68 8.23 0.54
CA GLY A 21 16.37 7.26 -0.31
C GLY A 21 16.36 5.84 0.22
N ASP A 22 15.90 5.62 1.46
CA ASP A 22 15.76 4.29 2.07
C ASP A 22 14.36 3.73 1.79
N PRO A 23 14.22 2.61 1.05
CA PRO A 23 12.93 2.03 0.74
C PRO A 23 12.35 1.17 1.89
N GLU A 24 13.08 0.98 2.99
CA GLU A 24 12.60 0.17 4.11
C GLU A 24 11.32 0.78 4.72
N PRO A 25 10.23 0.00 4.89
CA PRO A 25 8.99 0.49 5.48
C PRO A 25 9.16 0.88 6.94
N SER A 26 8.56 2.00 7.32
CA SER A 26 8.40 2.43 8.71
C SER A 26 7.30 1.64 9.42
N GLU A 27 7.24 1.75 10.75
CA GLU A 27 6.12 1.19 11.52
C GLU A 27 4.76 1.76 11.09
N ASP A 28 4.72 3.06 10.75
CA ASP A 28 3.51 3.72 10.26
C ASP A 28 3.07 3.14 8.91
N ASP A 29 4.00 2.82 8.01
CA ASP A 29 3.69 2.18 6.73
C ASP A 29 3.05 0.82 6.94
N LEU A 30 3.60 0.01 7.86
CA LEU A 30 3.05 -1.30 8.23
C LEU A 30 1.64 -1.17 8.82
N GLU A 31 1.43 -0.23 9.74
CA GLU A 31 0.13 -0.03 10.38
C GLU A 31 -0.94 0.44 9.38
N ILE A 32 -0.61 1.44 8.55
CA ILE A 32 -1.52 1.95 7.52
C ILE A 32 -1.88 0.84 6.52
N THR A 33 -0.88 0.07 6.07
CA THR A 33 -1.12 -1.03 5.12
C THR A 33 -2.10 -2.03 5.72
N LYS A 34 -1.84 -2.48 6.95
CA LYS A 34 -2.70 -3.43 7.66
C LYS A 34 -4.14 -2.90 7.77
N ARG A 35 -4.32 -1.64 8.17
CA ARG A 35 -5.65 -1.04 8.31
C ARG A 35 -6.39 -0.94 6.97
N LEU A 36 -5.67 -0.62 5.89
CA LEU A 36 -6.23 -0.54 4.55
C LEU A 36 -6.60 -1.91 3.99
N VAL A 37 -5.78 -2.93 4.23
CA VAL A 37 -6.08 -4.33 3.87
C VAL A 37 -7.35 -4.80 4.55
N GLU A 38 -7.47 -4.61 5.87
CA GLU A 38 -8.66 -5.01 6.61
C GLU A 38 -9.90 -4.22 6.16
N SER A 39 -9.76 -2.92 5.90
CA SER A 39 -10.85 -2.11 5.35
C SER A 39 -11.25 -2.59 3.95
N GLY A 40 -10.28 -2.99 3.13
CA GLY A 40 -10.49 -3.49 1.78
C GLY A 40 -11.29 -4.78 1.76
N LYS A 41 -10.98 -5.71 2.68
CA LYS A 41 -11.76 -6.94 2.88
C LYS A 41 -13.23 -6.66 3.20
N ILE A 42 -13.51 -5.71 4.08
CA ILE A 42 -14.88 -5.32 4.45
C ILE A 42 -15.64 -4.74 3.26
N LEU A 43 -14.95 -3.94 2.43
CA LEU A 43 -15.56 -3.24 1.30
C LEU A 43 -15.57 -4.07 -0.01
N GLY A 44 -14.96 -5.26 -0.01
CA GLY A 44 -14.77 -6.06 -1.22
C GLY A 44 -13.80 -5.42 -2.24
N ILE A 45 -12.86 -4.59 -1.78
CA ILE A 45 -11.83 -3.95 -2.60
C ILE A 45 -10.46 -4.45 -2.13
N GLU A 46 -9.83 -5.28 -2.95
CA GLU A 46 -8.51 -5.84 -2.60
C GLU A 46 -7.42 -4.77 -2.64
N VAL A 47 -6.57 -4.74 -1.61
CA VAL A 47 -5.29 -4.03 -1.66
C VAL A 47 -4.27 -5.03 -2.18
N VAL A 48 -3.82 -4.85 -3.42
CA VAL A 48 -2.99 -5.83 -4.12
C VAL A 48 -1.52 -5.69 -3.74
N ASP A 49 -1.08 -4.46 -3.49
CA ASP A 49 0.28 -4.16 -3.10
C ASP A 49 0.39 -2.79 -2.41
N HIS A 50 1.49 -2.59 -1.71
CA HIS A 50 1.96 -1.29 -1.25
C HIS A 50 3.42 -1.10 -1.69
N ILE A 51 3.67 -0.08 -2.50
CA ILE A 51 4.96 0.18 -3.13
C ILE A 51 5.61 1.42 -2.53
N ILE A 52 6.78 1.25 -1.92
CA ILE A 52 7.61 2.37 -1.46
C ILE A 52 8.65 2.67 -2.53
N ILE A 53 8.67 3.89 -3.06
CA ILE A 53 9.54 4.30 -4.15
C ILE A 53 10.65 5.23 -3.63
N THR A 54 11.89 4.98 -4.05
CA THR A 54 13.02 5.88 -3.83
C THR A 54 13.64 6.29 -5.16
N LYS A 55 14.67 7.16 -5.12
CA LYS A 55 15.38 7.59 -6.34
C LYS A 55 16.06 6.44 -7.08
N THR A 56 16.46 5.40 -6.37
CA THR A 56 17.32 4.32 -6.90
C THR A 56 16.65 2.95 -6.89
N GLY A 57 15.41 2.84 -6.42
CA GLY A 57 14.72 1.56 -6.35
C GLY A 57 13.32 1.69 -5.76
N PHE A 58 12.74 0.53 -5.42
CA PHE A 58 11.46 0.43 -4.75
C PHE A 58 11.40 -0.85 -3.91
N ILE A 59 10.44 -0.92 -3.00
CA ILE A 59 10.02 -2.14 -2.30
C ILE A 59 8.54 -2.39 -2.60
N SER A 60 8.20 -3.64 -2.87
CA SER A 60 6.83 -4.16 -2.88
C SER A 60 6.56 -4.88 -1.57
N PHE A 61 5.48 -4.51 -0.88
CA PHE A 61 5.03 -5.22 0.31
C PHE A 61 4.63 -6.65 -0.02
N LYS A 62 4.03 -6.86 -1.20
CA LYS A 62 3.66 -8.19 -1.68
C LYS A 62 4.88 -9.08 -1.88
N GLU A 63 5.93 -8.58 -2.55
CA GLU A 63 7.17 -9.34 -2.73
C GLU A 63 7.88 -9.63 -1.40
N LYS A 64 7.78 -8.72 -0.43
CA LYS A 64 8.29 -8.91 0.94
C LYS A 64 7.39 -9.77 1.83
N ASN A 65 6.24 -10.27 1.35
CA ASN A 65 5.25 -11.01 2.14
C ASN A 65 4.75 -10.25 3.38
N LEU A 66 4.58 -8.93 3.25
CA LEU A 66 4.01 -8.05 4.28
C LEU A 66 2.50 -7.85 4.12
N ILE A 67 1.94 -8.37 3.03
CA ILE A 67 0.52 -8.35 2.65
C ILE A 67 0.14 -9.68 1.99
#